data_AF-A0A6M6BED9-F1
#
_entry.id   AF-A0A6M6BED9-F1
#
_cell.length_a   1.000
_cell.length_b   1.000
_cell.length_c   1.000
_cell.angle_alpha   90.00
_cell.angle_beta   90.00
_cell.angle_gamma   90.00
#
_symmetry.space_group_name_H-M   'P 1'
#
loop_
_entity.id
_entity.type
_entity.pdbx_description
1 polymer ?
#
loop_
_entity_poly.entity_id
_entity_poly.type
_entity_poly.pdbx_seq_one_letter_code
_entity_poly.pdbx_strand_id
1 'polypeptide(L)'
;MARRSRAVASSLAACASRLICLSGLLLLTQLAAGQERRRIPVRENPQEQQKQQAPVRESKAAPLPAKKLEEALRLLLQATSDSAQAPRQQRTMEIEGLIVDQTISKVGHDFYDLFYTQFEAPAGTDDYVITLLEKPSRGTATLIMVSVNESDLLEMPLQPKAEYIEAAVAEAIGTVVAFLQEASNVSRQLERGAKQPLETF
;
A
#
# COMPACT_ATOMS: atom_id res chain seq x y z
N MET A 1 -79.66 -11.36 33.63
CA MET A 1 -79.70 -11.31 32.14
C MET A 1 -78.30 -10.95 31.67
N ALA A 2 -77.42 -11.91 31.34
CA ALA A 2 -77.18 -12.47 29.99
C ALA A 2 -76.84 -11.34 28.99
N ARG A 3 -75.69 -11.28 28.31
CA ARG A 3 -74.95 -12.28 27.51
C ARG A 3 -73.51 -11.76 27.25
N ARG A 4 -72.47 -12.56 27.49
CA ARG A 4 -71.68 -13.40 26.56
C ARG A 4 -70.56 -12.70 25.75
N SER A 5 -69.36 -13.18 26.05
CA SER A 5 -68.11 -13.34 25.30
C SER A 5 -68.17 -13.35 23.76
N ARG A 6 -67.05 -12.94 23.15
CA ARG A 6 -66.30 -13.79 22.20
C ARG A 6 -64.85 -13.33 22.01
N ALA A 7 -63.93 -14.27 22.24
CA ALA A 7 -62.57 -14.26 21.75
C ALA A 7 -62.54 -14.65 20.26
N VAL A 8 -61.51 -14.20 19.54
CA VAL A 8 -61.10 -14.78 18.25
C VAL A 8 -59.64 -15.19 18.39
N ALA A 9 -59.41 -16.49 18.26
CA ALA A 9 -58.12 -17.15 18.14
C ALA A 9 -57.97 -17.72 16.71
N SER A 10 -56.79 -18.26 16.42
CA SER A 10 -56.34 -18.96 15.19
C SER A 10 -55.80 -18.03 14.09
N SER A 11 -54.63 -18.29 13.47
CA SER A 11 -54.24 -19.57 12.86
C SER A 11 -52.71 -19.78 12.80
N LEU A 12 -52.26 -20.97 13.21
CA LEU A 12 -51.02 -21.60 12.75
C LEU A 12 -51.29 -22.32 11.42
N ALA A 13 -50.38 -22.20 10.46
CA ALA A 13 -50.27 -23.19 9.38
C ALA A 13 -48.81 -23.29 8.90
N ALA A 14 -48.24 -24.48 9.12
CA ALA A 14 -47.00 -24.96 8.55
C ALA A 14 -47.15 -25.28 7.05
N CYS A 15 -46.07 -25.19 6.28
CA CYS A 15 -45.93 -26.01 5.07
C CYS A 15 -44.45 -26.28 4.78
N ALA A 16 -44.10 -27.55 4.76
CA ALA A 16 -42.80 -28.10 4.45
C ALA A 16 -42.74 -28.60 2.99
N SER A 17 -41.53 -28.93 2.55
CA SER A 17 -41.19 -29.84 1.44
C SER A 17 -40.86 -29.19 0.09
N ARG A 18 -39.64 -29.42 -0.41
CA ARG A 18 -39.39 -30.49 -1.41
C ARG A 18 -37.91 -30.69 -1.73
N LEU A 19 -37.51 -31.96 -1.59
CA LEU A 19 -36.28 -32.63 -2.01
C LEU A 19 -36.48 -33.11 -3.46
N ILE A 20 -35.57 -32.83 -4.42
CA ILE A 20 -35.63 -33.40 -5.79
C ILE A 20 -34.22 -33.72 -6.32
N CYS A 21 -34.06 -35.00 -6.70
CA CYS A 21 -33.24 -35.67 -7.74
C CYS A 21 -31.91 -35.03 -8.20
N LEU A 22 -30.73 -35.68 -8.14
CA LEU A 22 -30.30 -36.98 -8.66
C LEU A 22 -30.29 -37.05 -10.20
N SER A 23 -29.16 -36.67 -10.84
CA SER A 23 -28.54 -37.40 -11.96
C SER A 23 -27.42 -36.60 -12.66
N GLY A 24 -26.24 -37.22 -12.66
CA GLY A 24 -25.08 -37.11 -13.57
C GLY A 24 -25.05 -36.05 -14.67
N LEU A 25 -23.97 -35.26 -14.64
CA LEU A 25 -23.31 -34.81 -15.86
C LEU A 25 -21.80 -35.05 -15.75
N LEU A 26 -21.34 -35.92 -16.63
CA LEU A 26 -19.98 -36.39 -16.89
C LEU A 26 -18.96 -35.23 -16.91
N LEU A 27 -17.97 -35.27 -16.02
CA LEU A 27 -16.82 -34.36 -16.08
C LEU A 27 -15.76 -34.94 -17.04
N LEU A 28 -15.67 -34.36 -18.24
CA LEU A 28 -14.52 -34.47 -19.15
C LEU A 28 -13.44 -33.49 -18.67
N THR A 29 -12.31 -33.99 -18.18
CA THR A 29 -11.08 -33.20 -18.07
C THR A 29 -9.97 -33.90 -18.85
N GLN A 30 -9.63 -33.28 -19.98
CA GLN A 30 -8.55 -33.68 -20.86
C GLN A 30 -7.19 -33.44 -20.18
N LEU A 31 -6.32 -34.45 -20.22
CA LEU A 31 -4.89 -34.30 -19.97
C LEU A 31 -4.27 -33.51 -21.12
N ALA A 32 -3.95 -32.24 -20.89
CA ALA A 32 -3.08 -31.46 -21.75
C ALA A 32 -1.61 -31.74 -21.41
N ALA A 33 -0.97 -32.65 -22.16
CA ALA A 33 0.49 -32.77 -22.17
C ALA A 33 1.07 -31.68 -23.08
N GLY A 34 1.32 -30.49 -22.52
CA GLY A 34 2.00 -29.40 -23.21
C GLY A 34 3.48 -29.72 -23.40
N GLN A 35 3.92 -29.82 -24.65
CA GLN A 35 5.31 -30.11 -25.00
C GLN A 35 6.25 -28.92 -24.72
N GLU A 36 7.29 -29.28 -24.00
CA GLU A 36 8.53 -28.58 -23.72
C GLU A 36 9.23 -28.06 -24.99
N ARG A 37 9.47 -26.75 -25.06
CA ARG A 37 10.57 -26.18 -25.85
C ARG A 37 11.28 -25.12 -25.02
N ARG A 38 12.10 -25.58 -24.06
CA ARG A 38 13.20 -24.76 -23.56
C ARG A 38 14.14 -24.52 -24.74
N ARG A 39 14.21 -23.28 -25.22
CA ARG A 39 15.28 -22.85 -26.15
C ARG A 39 16.60 -22.97 -25.40
N ILE A 40 17.40 -23.95 -25.78
CA ILE A 40 18.77 -24.11 -25.34
C ILE A 40 19.57 -22.97 -26.01
N PRO A 41 20.26 -22.09 -25.26
CA PRO A 41 21.25 -21.21 -25.87
C PRO A 41 22.39 -22.08 -26.40
N VAL A 42 22.70 -21.88 -27.69
CA VAL A 42 23.83 -22.51 -28.37
C VAL A 42 25.10 -22.23 -27.55
N ARG A 43 25.73 -23.30 -27.09
CA ARG A 43 27.05 -23.26 -26.46
C ARG A 43 28.07 -23.00 -27.57
N GLU A 44 28.47 -21.73 -27.74
CA GLU A 44 29.59 -21.39 -28.60
C GLU A 44 30.85 -22.12 -28.11
N ASN A 45 31.56 -22.67 -29.08
CA ASN A 45 32.69 -23.57 -28.89
C ASN A 45 33.92 -22.75 -28.44
N PRO A 46 34.58 -23.06 -27.30
CA PRO A 46 35.67 -22.23 -26.75
C PRO A 46 36.99 -22.17 -27.54
N GLN A 47 37.05 -22.59 -28.81
CA GLN A 47 38.32 -22.86 -29.51
C GLN A 47 38.56 -22.11 -30.82
N GLU A 48 37.77 -21.09 -31.17
CA GLU A 48 38.08 -20.22 -32.32
C GLU A 48 38.61 -18.82 -31.95
N GLN A 49 38.96 -18.58 -30.69
CA GLN A 49 39.60 -17.32 -30.24
C GLN A 49 41.12 -17.41 -30.03
N GLN A 50 41.80 -18.37 -30.66
CA GLN A 50 43.26 -18.45 -30.65
C GLN A 50 43.85 -18.45 -32.05
N LYS A 51 43.68 -17.35 -32.79
CA LYS A 51 44.66 -16.92 -33.78
C LYS A 51 44.40 -15.48 -34.20
N GLN A 52 44.96 -14.54 -33.43
CA GLN A 52 45.55 -13.26 -33.84
C GLN A 52 45.78 -12.36 -32.62
N GLN A 53 46.60 -12.83 -31.67
CA GLN A 53 47.38 -11.90 -30.87
C GLN A 53 48.68 -11.67 -31.63
N ALA A 54 48.66 -10.68 -32.55
CA ALA A 54 49.90 -9.99 -32.88
C ALA A 54 50.35 -9.24 -31.62
N PRO A 55 51.66 -9.17 -31.32
CA PRO A 55 52.13 -8.46 -30.14
C PRO A 55 51.64 -7.02 -30.24
N VAL A 56 50.80 -6.60 -29.30
CA VAL A 56 50.52 -5.19 -29.06
C VAL A 56 51.88 -4.61 -28.72
N ARG A 57 52.53 -4.01 -29.72
CA ARG A 57 53.58 -3.05 -29.48
C ARG A 57 52.97 -2.09 -28.49
N GLU A 58 53.44 -2.11 -27.26
CA GLU A 58 53.28 -1.01 -26.33
C GLU A 58 53.83 0.19 -27.09
N SER A 59 52.94 0.93 -27.75
CA SER A 59 53.21 2.30 -28.10
C SER A 59 53.32 2.99 -26.76
N LYS A 60 54.55 2.95 -26.23
CA LYS A 60 55.10 3.76 -25.16
C LYS A 60 54.37 5.10 -25.22
N ALA A 61 53.31 5.23 -24.43
CA ALA A 61 52.50 6.44 -24.43
C ALA A 61 53.48 7.52 -24.01
N ALA A 62 53.72 8.47 -24.90
CA ALA A 62 54.54 9.62 -24.56
C ALA A 62 54.01 10.17 -23.22
N PRO A 63 54.88 10.42 -22.23
CA PRO A 63 54.45 11.02 -20.98
C PRO A 63 53.61 12.24 -21.33
N LEU A 64 52.35 12.27 -20.89
CA LEU A 64 51.48 13.41 -21.13
C LEU A 64 52.28 14.67 -20.76
N PRO A 65 52.43 15.65 -21.66
CA PRO A 65 53.27 16.81 -21.39
C PRO A 65 52.76 17.46 -20.10
N ALA A 66 53.66 17.74 -19.16
CA ALA A 66 53.32 18.14 -17.79
C ALA A 66 52.21 19.21 -17.72
N LYS A 67 52.21 20.14 -18.67
CA LYS A 67 51.18 21.19 -18.82
C LYS A 67 49.75 20.66 -18.97
N LYS A 68 49.55 19.57 -19.71
CA LYS A 68 48.21 18.95 -19.89
C LYS A 68 47.75 18.22 -18.62
N LEU A 69 48.69 17.68 -17.84
CA LEU A 69 48.37 17.07 -16.56
C LEU A 69 47.98 18.13 -15.53
N GLU A 70 48.70 19.26 -15.50
CA GLU A 70 48.36 20.41 -14.66
C GLU A 70 46.99 20.99 -14.99
N GLU A 71 46.65 21.08 -16.28
CA GLU A 71 45.34 21.53 -16.75
C GLU A 71 44.22 20.57 -16.35
N ALA A 72 44.42 19.25 -16.52
CA ALA A 72 43.46 18.23 -16.10
C ALA A 72 43.27 18.23 -14.57
N LEU A 73 44.36 18.36 -13.80
CA LEU A 73 44.31 18.46 -12.34
C LEU A 73 43.58 19.72 -11.88
N ARG A 74 43.79 20.85 -12.55
CA ARG A 74 43.06 22.11 -12.27
C ARG A 74 41.56 21.98 -12.54
N LEU A 75 41.18 21.37 -13.65
CA LEU A 75 39.76 21.13 -13.98
C LEU A 75 39.08 20.22 -12.95
N LEU A 76 39.78 19.18 -12.50
CA LEU A 76 39.26 18.26 -11.48
C LEU A 76 39.10 18.96 -10.13
N LEU A 77 40.08 19.75 -9.71
CA LEU A 77 40.00 20.56 -8.50
C LEU A 77 38.85 21.58 -8.55
N GLN A 78 38.63 22.26 -9.69
CA GLN A 78 37.51 23.18 -9.87
C GLN A 78 36.16 22.46 -9.77
N ALA A 79 35.98 21.36 -10.51
CA ALA A 79 34.73 20.58 -10.48
C ALA A 79 34.41 20.03 -9.08
N THR A 80 35.42 19.60 -8.33
CA THR A 80 35.23 19.14 -6.93
C THR A 80 34.96 20.28 -5.95
N SER A 81 35.49 21.48 -6.20
CA SER A 81 35.25 22.65 -5.34
C SER A 81 33.82 23.16 -5.51
N ASP A 82 33.32 23.20 -6.76
CA ASP A 82 31.94 23.59 -7.06
C ASP A 82 30.93 22.59 -6.50
N SER A 83 31.27 21.30 -6.51
CA SER A 83 30.42 20.23 -5.93
C SER A 83 30.56 20.08 -4.41
N ALA A 84 31.59 20.65 -3.79
CA ALA A 84 31.74 20.74 -2.33
C ALA A 84 31.02 21.97 -1.73
N GLN A 85 30.75 23.00 -2.53
CA GLN A 85 30.06 24.22 -2.11
C GLN A 85 28.56 24.23 -2.40
N ALA A 86 28.07 23.36 -3.28
CA ALA A 86 26.64 23.09 -3.35
C ALA A 86 26.20 22.47 -2.02
N PRO A 87 25.25 23.07 -1.27
CA PRO A 87 24.66 22.40 -0.14
C PRO A 87 24.10 21.09 -0.70
N ARG A 88 24.74 19.97 -0.37
CA ARG A 88 24.09 18.66 -0.47
C ARG A 88 22.94 18.75 0.51
N GLN A 89 21.81 19.27 0.02
CA GLN A 89 20.53 19.01 0.62
C GLN A 89 20.38 17.50 0.54
N GLN A 90 20.93 16.81 1.54
CA GLN A 90 20.38 15.55 2.00
C GLN A 90 18.97 15.94 2.43
N ARG A 91 18.07 16.05 1.45
CA ARG A 91 16.65 16.02 1.71
C ARG A 91 16.45 14.63 2.26
N THR A 92 16.47 14.51 3.57
CA THR A 92 15.84 13.38 4.24
C THR A 92 14.44 13.39 3.65
N MET A 93 14.16 12.44 2.76
CA MET A 93 12.82 12.28 2.22
C MET A 93 11.99 11.80 3.40
N GLU A 94 11.36 12.75 4.08
CA GLU A 94 10.36 12.45 5.10
C GLU A 94 9.16 11.86 4.37
N ILE A 95 8.69 10.72 4.85
CA ILE A 95 7.55 10.02 4.26
C ILE A 95 6.30 10.74 4.76
N GLU A 96 5.58 11.43 3.87
CA GLU A 96 4.46 12.35 4.17
C GLU A 96 3.14 11.63 4.60
N GLY A 97 3.26 10.40 5.11
CA GLY A 97 2.14 9.54 5.51
C GLY A 97 2.27 8.11 4.99
N LEU A 98 1.78 7.15 5.77
CA LEU A 98 1.80 5.73 5.44
C LEU A 98 0.43 5.10 5.68
N ILE A 99 -0.07 4.35 4.70
CA ILE A 99 -1.27 3.52 4.84
C ILE A 99 -0.84 2.05 4.79
N VAL A 100 -1.06 1.33 5.88
CA VAL A 100 -0.65 -0.07 6.05
C VAL A 100 -1.86 -0.98 5.84
N ASP A 101 -1.76 -1.91 4.90
CA ASP A 101 -2.72 -2.98 4.71
C ASP A 101 -2.44 -4.14 5.67
N GLN A 102 -3.37 -4.42 6.58
CA GLN A 102 -3.41 -5.64 7.40
C GLN A 102 -4.74 -6.39 7.21
N THR A 103 -5.31 -6.31 6.01
CA THR A 103 -6.48 -7.08 5.60
C THR A 103 -6.07 -8.47 5.09
N ILE A 104 -7.01 -9.43 5.15
CA ILE A 104 -6.74 -10.85 4.91
C ILE A 104 -7.68 -11.42 3.85
N SER A 105 -8.96 -11.04 3.90
CA SER A 105 -9.98 -11.54 2.98
C SER A 105 -10.07 -10.67 1.74
N LYS A 106 -10.68 -11.22 0.69
CA LYS A 106 -11.00 -10.44 -0.52
C LYS A 106 -11.81 -9.18 -0.19
N VAL A 107 -12.81 -9.32 0.68
CA VAL A 107 -13.69 -8.21 1.05
C VAL A 107 -12.91 -7.13 1.81
N GLY A 108 -11.96 -7.53 2.66
CA GLY A 108 -11.03 -6.61 3.31
C GLY A 108 -10.09 -5.90 2.32
N HIS A 109 -9.52 -6.61 1.36
CA HIS A 109 -8.70 -5.99 0.32
C HIS A 109 -9.51 -5.03 -0.57
N ASP A 110 -10.75 -5.39 -0.94
CA ASP A 110 -11.65 -4.50 -1.68
C ASP A 110 -11.92 -3.20 -0.90
N PHE A 111 -12.04 -3.28 0.44
CA PHE A 111 -12.13 -2.11 1.31
C PHE A 111 -10.82 -1.30 1.32
N TYR A 112 -9.67 -1.95 1.45
CA TYR A 112 -8.36 -1.30 1.43
C TYR A 112 -8.14 -0.53 0.11
N ASP A 113 -8.40 -1.17 -1.03
CA ASP A 113 -8.20 -0.58 -2.36
C ASP A 113 -9.08 0.68 -2.54
N LEU A 114 -10.35 0.58 -2.12
CA LEU A 114 -11.29 1.70 -2.18
C LEU A 114 -10.90 2.82 -1.21
N PHE A 115 -10.44 2.49 -0.01
CA PHE A 115 -9.96 3.47 0.96
C PHE A 115 -8.72 4.18 0.42
N TYR A 116 -7.71 3.43 -0.02
CA TYR A 116 -6.45 3.98 -0.55
C TYR A 116 -6.68 4.88 -1.76
N THR A 117 -7.63 4.52 -2.63
CA THR A 117 -7.94 5.30 -3.83
C THR A 117 -8.68 6.61 -3.52
N GLN A 118 -9.55 6.60 -2.51
CA GLN A 118 -10.42 7.75 -2.19
C GLN A 118 -9.86 8.65 -1.09
N PHE A 119 -8.94 8.16 -0.28
CA PHE A 119 -8.38 8.90 0.83
C PHE A 119 -7.46 10.01 0.32
N GLU A 120 -7.74 11.23 0.78
CA GLU A 120 -6.90 12.40 0.58
C GLU A 120 -6.59 13.00 1.95
N ALA A 121 -5.30 13.20 2.22
CA ALA A 121 -4.86 13.76 3.48
C ALA A 121 -5.24 15.25 3.59
N PRO A 122 -5.71 15.71 4.76
CA PRO A 122 -5.99 17.13 4.96
C PRO A 122 -4.68 17.94 4.95
N ALA A 123 -4.75 19.17 4.42
CA ALA A 123 -3.57 20.03 4.29
C ALA A 123 -2.88 20.32 5.64
N GLY A 124 -1.55 20.19 5.66
CA GLY A 124 -0.71 20.45 6.82
C GLY A 124 -0.74 19.33 7.85
N THR A 125 -0.95 18.09 7.41
CA THR A 125 -0.82 16.87 8.21
C THR A 125 -0.03 15.86 7.39
N ASP A 126 1.29 15.82 7.65
CA ASP A 126 2.23 15.06 6.81
C ASP A 126 2.85 13.88 7.60
N ASP A 127 2.47 13.69 8.87
CA ASP A 127 2.98 12.62 9.74
C ASP A 127 1.83 11.80 10.32
N TYR A 128 1.48 10.72 9.63
CA TYR A 128 0.48 9.77 10.09
C TYR A 128 0.73 8.37 9.55
N VAL A 129 0.41 7.37 10.36
CA VAL A 129 0.35 5.96 9.97
C VAL A 129 -1.08 5.48 10.13
N ILE A 130 -1.81 5.35 9.03
CA ILE A 130 -3.13 4.73 9.00
C ILE A 130 -2.94 3.22 8.87
N THR A 131 -3.58 2.46 9.74
CA THR A 131 -3.56 1.00 9.69
C THR A 131 -4.98 0.48 9.49
N LEU A 132 -5.17 -0.31 8.44
CA LEU A 132 -6.43 -0.98 8.13
C LEU A 132 -6.31 -2.45 8.51
N LEU A 133 -6.84 -2.83 9.67
CA LEU A 133 -6.76 -4.18 10.20
C LEU A 133 -8.07 -4.94 9.98
N GLU A 134 -7.97 -6.16 9.46
CA GLU A 134 -9.09 -7.09 9.42
C GLU A 134 -9.01 -8.10 10.58
N LYS A 135 -10.08 -8.17 11.38
CA LYS A 135 -10.27 -9.18 12.41
C LYS A 135 -11.27 -10.23 11.93
N PRO A 136 -10.91 -11.53 11.89
CA PRO A 136 -11.86 -12.57 11.58
C PRO A 136 -12.96 -12.62 12.65
N SER A 137 -14.22 -12.53 12.22
CA SER A 137 -15.38 -12.60 13.12
C SER A 137 -16.14 -13.92 12.96
N ARG A 138 -17.08 -14.19 13.86
CA ARG A 138 -17.89 -15.41 13.83
C ARG A 138 -18.97 -15.28 12.76
N GLY A 139 -19.09 -16.26 11.87
CA GLY A 139 -20.08 -16.27 10.79
C GLY A 139 -19.46 -15.86 9.45
N THR A 140 -20.20 -15.09 8.64
CA THR A 140 -19.78 -14.64 7.30
C THR A 140 -19.33 -13.19 7.26
N ALA A 141 -19.42 -12.47 8.39
CA ALA A 141 -18.98 -11.08 8.47
C ALA A 141 -17.51 -11.03 8.88
N THR A 142 -16.78 -10.06 8.36
CA THR A 142 -15.45 -9.71 8.84
C THR A 142 -15.51 -8.37 9.58
N LEU A 143 -14.61 -8.11 10.52
CA LEU A 143 -14.55 -6.82 11.22
C LEU A 143 -13.36 -6.04 10.68
N ILE A 144 -13.59 -4.82 10.25
CA ILE A 144 -12.52 -3.88 9.91
C ILE A 144 -12.32 -2.93 11.07
N MET A 145 -11.06 -2.74 11.46
CA MET A 145 -10.63 -1.76 12.43
C MET A 145 -9.68 -0.77 11.75
N VAL A 146 -9.94 0.51 11.95
CA VAL A 146 -9.15 1.61 11.40
C VAL A 146 -8.46 2.32 12.56
N SER A 147 -7.15 2.43 12.49
CA SER A 147 -6.35 3.15 13.47
C SER A 147 -5.41 4.14 12.82
N VAL A 148 -5.08 5.21 13.56
CA VAL A 148 -4.11 6.24 13.16
C VAL A 148 -3.10 6.37 14.29
N ASN A 149 -1.81 6.19 14.00
CA ASN A 149 -0.73 6.26 15.00
C ASN A 149 -1.08 5.39 16.23
N GLU A 150 -1.37 4.11 15.96
CA GLU A 150 -1.74 3.10 16.95
C GLU A 150 -3.01 3.41 17.77
N SER A 151 -3.75 4.48 17.44
CA SER A 151 -5.00 4.86 18.09
C SER A 151 -6.19 4.33 17.31
N ASP A 152 -6.93 3.39 17.89
CA ASP A 152 -8.12 2.79 17.28
C ASP A 152 -9.25 3.83 17.19
N LEU A 153 -9.71 4.13 15.97
CA LEU A 153 -10.74 5.15 15.73
C LEU A 153 -12.12 4.55 15.50
N LEU A 154 -12.18 3.46 14.74
CA LEU A 154 -13.42 2.85 14.28
C LEU A 154 -13.25 1.34 14.17
N GLU A 155 -14.29 0.60 14.57
CA GLU A 155 -14.43 -0.83 14.31
C GLU A 155 -15.84 -1.11 13.80
N MET A 156 -15.95 -1.76 12.64
CA MET A 156 -17.25 -2.03 12.01
C MET A 156 -17.28 -3.37 11.26
N PRO A 157 -18.44 -4.05 11.20
CA PRO A 157 -18.60 -5.24 10.40
C PRO A 157 -18.68 -4.88 8.91
N LEU A 158 -17.83 -5.53 8.11
CA LEU A 158 -17.81 -5.35 6.67
C LEU A 158 -18.67 -6.43 5.99
N GLN A 159 -19.62 -5.97 5.16
CA GLN A 159 -20.49 -6.84 4.39
C GLN A 159 -19.95 -6.99 2.96
N PRO A 160 -20.03 -8.19 2.33
CA PRO A 160 -19.46 -8.41 1.00
C PRO A 160 -20.11 -7.67 -0.18
N LYS A 161 -21.23 -6.97 0.02
CA LYS A 161 -21.89 -6.25 -1.07
C LYS A 161 -21.22 -4.90 -1.28
N ALA A 162 -20.94 -4.57 -2.53
CA ALA A 162 -20.17 -3.38 -2.91
C ALA A 162 -20.72 -2.09 -2.30
N GLU A 163 -22.04 -1.90 -2.29
CA GLU A 163 -22.67 -0.68 -1.78
C GLU A 163 -22.41 -0.48 -0.27
N TYR A 164 -22.28 -1.59 0.49
CA TYR A 164 -21.95 -1.51 1.91
C TYR A 164 -20.45 -1.28 2.14
N ILE A 165 -19.59 -1.79 1.26
CA ILE A 165 -18.14 -1.54 1.34
C ILE A 165 -17.88 -0.06 1.07
N GLU A 166 -18.48 0.51 0.02
CA GLU A 166 -18.36 1.94 -0.31
C GLU A 166 -18.84 2.84 0.85
N ALA A 167 -19.98 2.51 1.46
CA ALA A 167 -20.48 3.24 2.62
C ALA A 167 -19.53 3.16 3.82
N ALA A 168 -18.99 1.97 4.11
CA ALA A 168 -18.02 1.78 5.19
C ALA A 168 -16.72 2.57 4.93
N VAL A 169 -16.24 2.61 3.69
CA VAL A 169 -15.06 3.40 3.32
C VAL A 169 -15.31 4.90 3.53
N ALA A 170 -16.48 5.41 3.12
CA ALA A 170 -16.83 6.81 3.33
C ALA A 170 -16.86 7.18 4.82
N GLU A 171 -17.41 6.30 5.67
CA GLU A 171 -17.43 6.48 7.13
C GLU A 171 -16.01 6.47 7.72
N ALA A 172 -15.17 5.52 7.30
CA ALA A 172 -13.78 5.43 7.75
C ALA A 172 -12.97 6.67 7.37
N ILE A 173 -13.05 7.12 6.11
CA ILE A 173 -12.34 8.33 5.64
C ILE A 173 -12.81 9.55 6.44
N GLY A 174 -14.12 9.74 6.62
CA GLY A 174 -14.64 10.86 7.39
C GLY A 174 -14.09 10.88 8.82
N THR A 175 -14.01 9.72 9.45
CA THR A 175 -13.47 9.56 10.81
C THR A 175 -11.98 9.89 10.87
N VAL A 176 -11.19 9.36 9.95
CA VAL A 176 -9.74 9.61 9.87
C VAL A 176 -9.44 11.08 9.60
N VAL A 177 -10.12 11.70 8.63
CA VAL A 177 -9.91 13.11 8.29
C VAL A 177 -10.25 14.01 9.47
N ALA A 178 -11.36 13.75 10.17
CA ALA A 178 -11.73 14.51 11.36
C ALA A 178 -10.66 14.39 12.46
N PHE A 179 -10.14 13.17 12.70
CA PHE A 179 -9.08 12.93 13.67
C PHE A 179 -7.79 13.67 13.31
N LEU A 180 -7.34 13.60 12.05
CA LEU A 180 -6.13 14.26 11.58
C LEU A 180 -6.24 15.79 11.67
N GLN A 181 -7.39 16.36 11.31
CA GLN A 181 -7.62 17.79 11.44
C GLN A 181 -7.54 18.25 12.90
N GLU A 182 -8.15 17.51 13.82
CA GLU A 182 -8.09 17.83 15.25
C GLU A 182 -6.66 17.75 15.78
N ALA A 183 -5.92 16.69 15.45
CA ALA A 183 -4.52 16.54 15.83
C ALA A 183 -3.66 17.71 15.32
N SER A 184 -3.87 18.13 14.06
CA SER A 184 -3.16 19.28 13.48
C SER A 184 -3.47 20.60 14.20
N ASN A 185 -4.71 20.79 14.64
CA ASN A 185 -5.15 21.99 15.35
C ASN A 185 -4.51 22.08 16.73
N VAL A 186 -4.47 20.96 17.46
CA VAL A 186 -3.82 20.86 18.76
C VAL A 186 -2.34 21.19 18.64
N SER A 187 -1.63 20.59 17.69
CA SER A 187 -0.21 20.87 17.46
C SER A 187 0.05 22.36 17.18
N ARG A 188 -0.77 23.00 16.34
CA ARG A 188 -0.67 24.45 16.07
C ARG A 188 -0.92 25.32 17.30
N GLN A 189 -1.81 24.91 18.22
CA GLN A 189 -2.05 25.65 19.46
C GLN A 189 -0.85 25.57 20.41
N LEU A 190 -0.24 24.39 20.53
CA LEU A 190 0.95 24.17 21.36
C LEU A 190 2.14 25.00 20.85
N GLU A 191 2.35 25.02 19.54
CA GLU A 191 3.40 25.85 18.94
C GLU A 191 3.18 27.36 19.19
N ARG A 192 1.93 27.83 19.13
CA ARG A 192 1.61 29.23 19.41
C ARG A 192 1.83 29.57 20.88
N GLY A 193 1.45 28.69 21.79
CA GLY A 193 1.69 28.86 23.23
C GLY A 193 3.17 28.89 23.57
N ALA A 194 3.97 27.99 22.99
CA ALA A 194 5.42 27.94 23.22
C ALA A 194 6.17 29.17 22.68
N LYS A 195 5.63 29.86 21.67
CA LYS A 195 6.22 31.07 21.06
C LYS A 195 5.88 32.37 21.81
N GLN A 196 5.04 32.34 22.85
CA GLN A 196 4.80 33.54 23.67
C GLN A 196 6.06 33.86 24.49
N PRO A 197 6.60 35.09 24.39
CA PRO A 197 7.76 35.47 25.21
C PRO A 197 7.39 35.34 26.68
N LEU A 198 8.32 34.83 27.50
CA LEU A 198 8.14 34.83 28.95
C LEU A 198 8.00 36.29 29.39
N GLU A 199 6.78 36.69 29.73
CA GLU A 199 6.52 37.92 30.47
C GLU A 199 7.27 37.77 31.81
N THR A 200 8.45 38.39 31.90
CA THR A 200 9.20 38.47 33.15
C THR A 200 8.44 39.41 34.08
N PHE A 201 7.79 38.83 35.09
CA PHE A 201 7.12 39.56 36.17
C PHE A 201 8.12 40.33 37.06
#